data_AF-A0A3B9V871-F1
#
_entry.id   AF-A0A3B9V871-F1
#
_cell.length_a   1.000
_cell.length_b   1.000
_cell.length_c   1.000
_cell.angle_alpha   90.00
_cell.angle_beta   90.00
_cell.angle_gamma   90.00
#
_symmetry.space_group_name_H-M   'P 1'
#
loop_
_entity.id
_entity.type
_entity.pdbx_description
1 polymer ?
#
loop_
_entity_poly.entity_id
_entity_poly.type
_entity_poly.pdbx_seq_one_letter_code
_entity_poly.pdbx_strand_id
1 'polypeptide(L)' 'MSRIKIERPTEKMLKELGIDKWSPWECEPSTFDWEYPADETAYVFEGRVKVKTKDEEVEIK' A
#
# COMPACT_ATOMS: atom_id res chain seq x y z
N MET A 1 8.87 -4.61 15.60
CA MET A 1 8.23 -5.58 14.70
C MET A 1 7.15 -4.81 13.95
N SER A 2 7.48 -4.26 12.79
CA SER A 2 6.54 -3.46 12.00
C SER A 2 5.59 -4.43 11.29
N ARG A 3 4.29 -4.32 11.59
CA ARG A 3 3.24 -5.12 10.96
C ARG A 3 2.63 -4.36 9.81
N ILE A 4 2.18 -5.06 8.77
CA ILE A 4 1.51 -4.39 7.67
C ILE A 4 0.09 -4.03 8.11
N LYS A 5 -0.24 -2.73 8.10
CA LYS A 5 -1.58 -2.26 8.44
C LYS A 5 -2.41 -2.14 7.16
N ILE A 6 -3.44 -2.96 7.03
CA ILE A 6 -4.39 -2.89 5.93
C ILE A 6 -5.73 -2.40 6.48
N GLU A 7 -6.22 -1.30 5.93
CA GLU A 7 -7.53 -0.74 6.24
C GLU A 7 -8.30 -0.54 4.94
N ARG A 8 -9.64 -0.63 5.01
CA ARG A 8 -10.54 -0.25 3.93
C ARG A 8 -11.09 1.14 4.25
N PRO A 9 -10.38 2.22 3.91
CA PRO A 9 -10.82 3.57 4.23
C PRO A 9 -12.11 3.90 3.48
N THR A 10 -12.97 4.70 4.11
CA THR A 10 -14.14 5.29 3.45
C THR A 10 -13.70 6.51 2.64
N GLU A 11 -14.52 6.96 1.69
CA GLU A 11 -14.25 8.16 0.88
C GLU A 11 -13.95 9.39 1.73
N LYS A 12 -14.56 9.49 2.92
CA LYS A 12 -14.28 10.58 3.87
C LYS A 12 -12.84 10.52 4.39
N MET A 13 -12.38 9.34 4.82
CA MET A 13 -11.00 9.15 5.29
C MET A 13 -9.98 9.41 4.18
N LEU A 14 -10.29 9.00 2.94
CA LEU A 14 -9.43 9.27 1.79
C LEU A 14 -9.27 10.78 1.52
N LYS A 15 -10.37 11.55 1.61
CA LYS A 15 -10.31 13.01 1.54
C LYS A 15 -9.52 13.63 2.69
N GLU A 16 -9.68 13.11 3.90
CA GLU A 16 -8.93 13.61 5.08
C GLU A 16 -7.42 13.29 4.97
N LEU A 17 -7.06 12.16 4.37
CA LEU A 17 -5.67 11.79 4.06
C LEU A 17 -5.07 12.61 2.91
N GLY A 18 -5.90 13.30 2.12
CA GLY A 18 -5.46 14.10 0.98
C GLY A 18 -4.80 13.26 -0.11
N ILE A 19 -5.32 12.05 -0.37
CA ILE A 19 -4.77 11.13 -1.39
C ILE A 19 -4.71 11.78 -2.78
N ASP A 20 -5.52 12.80 -3.03
CA ASP A 20 -5.54 13.61 -4.25
C ASP A 20 -4.22 14.38 -4.49
N LYS A 21 -3.42 14.57 -3.44
CA LYS A 21 -2.12 15.27 -3.49
C LYS A 21 -0.93 14.32 -3.60
N TRP A 22 -1.16 13.01 -3.44
CA TRP A 22 -0.08 12.03 -3.48
C TRP A 22 0.35 11.83 -4.93
N SER A 23 1.64 11.57 -5.15
CA SER A 23 2.14 11.27 -6.48
C SER A 23 1.60 9.89 -6.91
N PRO A 24 0.94 9.79 -8.08
CA PRO A 24 0.52 8.50 -8.59
C PRO A 24 1.74 7.65 -8.91
N TRP A 25 1.67 6.38 -8.57
CA TRP A 25 2.67 5.39 -8.93
C TRP A 25 1.98 4.23 -9.65
N GLU A 26 2.55 3.85 -10.78
CA GLU A 26 2.08 2.75 -11.61
C GLU A 26 3.23 1.78 -11.86
N CYS A 27 2.91 0.49 -11.89
CA CYS A 27 3.89 -0.55 -12.15
C CYS A 27 3.19 -1.73 -12.83
N GLU A 28 3.88 -2.32 -13.81
CA GLU A 28 3.43 -3.56 -14.42
C GLU A 28 3.56 -4.74 -13.44
N PRO A 29 2.80 -5.84 -13.64
CA PRO A 29 2.88 -7.02 -12.79
C PRO A 29 4.32 -7.53 -12.69
N SER A 30 4.94 -7.32 -11.54
CA SER A 30 6.33 -7.67 -11.28
C SER A 30 6.51 -8.13 -9.85
N THR A 31 7.53 -8.95 -9.63
CA THR A 31 7.91 -9.46 -8.31
C THR A 31 9.35 -9.03 -8.07
N PHE A 32 9.56 -8.24 -7.03
CA PHE A 32 10.87 -7.73 -6.65
C PHE A 32 10.97 -7.60 -5.13
N ASP A 33 12.19 -7.71 -4.61
CA ASP A 33 12.47 -7.41 -3.21
C ASP A 33 12.46 -5.89 -3.01
N TRP A 34 11.77 -5.43 -1.97
CA TRP A 34 11.66 -4.01 -1.65
C TRP A 34 11.90 -3.77 -0.17
N GLU A 35 12.58 -2.68 0.16
CA GLU A 35 12.85 -2.26 1.54
C GLU A 35 12.27 -0.87 1.77
N TYR A 36 11.49 -0.73 2.83
CA TYR A 36 10.93 0.55 3.26
C TYR A 36 11.86 1.17 4.32
N PRO A 37 12.58 2.26 4.00
CA PRO A 37 13.50 2.89 4.95
C PRO A 37 12.76 3.66 6.06
N ALA A 38 11.48 3.96 5.86
CA ALA A 38 10.59 4.63 6.81
C ALA A 38 9.15 4.12 6.62
N ASP A 39 8.26 4.50 7.55
CA ASP A 39 6.84 4.18 7.43
C ASP A 39 6.25 4.86 6.19
N GLU A 40 5.67 4.07 5.29
CA GLU A 40 5.06 4.53 4.05
C GLU A 40 3.56 4.20 4.05
N THR A 41 2.74 5.12 3.56
CA THR A 41 1.31 4.91 3.36
C THR A 41 1.01 5.01 1.88
N ALA A 42 0.46 3.94 1.31
CA ALA A 42 0.06 3.86 -0.09
C ALA A 42 -1.42 3.50 -0.18
N TYR A 43 -2.09 4.03 -1.20
CA TYR A 43 -3.47 3.70 -1.53
C TYR A 43 -3.50 3.02 -2.90
N VAL A 44 -4.02 1.79 -2.94
CA VAL A 44 -4.15 1.02 -4.19
C VAL A 44 -5.45 1.43 -4.86
N PHE A 45 -5.36 2.20 -5.94
CA PHE A 45 -6.52 2.63 -6.74
C PHE A 45 -7.08 1.50 -7.60
N GLU A 46 -6.19 0.75 -8.25
CA GLU A 46 -6.53 -0.36 -9.12
C GLU A 46 -5.42 -1.41 -9.09
N GLY A 47 -5.78 -2.69 -9.26
CA GLY A 47 -4.84 -3.79 -9.35
C GLY A 47 -4.82 -4.67 -8.11
N ARG A 48 -3.78 -5.49 -7.99
CA ARG A 48 -3.60 -6.41 -6.85
C ARG A 48 -2.14 -6.40 -6.44
N VAL A 49 -1.90 -6.20 -5.15
CA VAL A 49 -0.54 -6.19 -4.59
C VAL A 49 -0.46 -7.30 -3.55
N LYS A 50 0.54 -8.17 -3.68
CA LYS A 50 0.87 -9.15 -2.66
C LYS A 50 2.21 -8.75 -2.03
N VAL A 51 2.20 -8.50 -0.73
CA VAL A 51 3.41 -8.16 0.04
C VAL A 51 3.75 -9.35 0.93
N LYS A 52 4.96 -9.86 0.79
CA LYS A 52 5.46 -10.97 1.59
C LYS A 52 6.63 -10.50 2.44
N THR A 53 6.48 -10.61 3.75
CA THR A 53 7.54 -10.37 4.73
C THR A 53 8.00 -11.69 5.33
N LYS A 54 8.97 -11.64 6.25
CA LYS A 54 9.43 -12.84 6.97
C LYS A 54 8.35 -13.41 7.90
N ASP A 55 7.45 -12.57 8.37
CA ASP A 55 6.47 -12.90 9.41
C ASP A 55 5.05 -13.09 8.85
N GLU A 56 4.69 -12.37 7.79
CA GLU A 56 3.35 -12.38 7.21
C GLU A 56 3.33 -12.21 5.68
N GLU A 57 2.31 -12.76 5.04
CA GLU A 57 1.96 -12.51 3.64
C GLU A 57 0.58 -11.87 3.59
N VAL A 58 0.48 -10.71 2.93
CA VAL A 58 -0.77 -9.96 2.81
C VAL A 58 -1.08 -9.67 1.36
N GLU A 59 -2.37 -9.58 1.05
CA GLU A 59 -2.87 -9.31 -0.29
C GLU A 59 -3.88 -8.15 -0.24
N ILE A 60 -3.63 -7.12 -1.04
CA ILE A 60 -4.45 -5.91 -1.13
C ILE A 60 -5.17 -5.94 -2.49
N LYS A 61 -6.50 -5.77 -2.45
CA LYS A 61 -7.43 -5.79 -3.59
C LYS A 61 -8.48 -4.72 -3.45
#